data_AF-A0A7L2TMY1-F1
#
_entry.id   AF-A0A7L2TMY1-F1
#
_cell.length_a   1.000
_cell.length_b   1.000
_cell.length_c   1.000
_cell.angle_alpha   90.00
_cell.angle_beta   90.00
_cell.angle_gamma   90.00
#
_symmetry.space_group_name_H-M   'P 1'
#
loop_
_entity.id
_entity.type
_entity.pdbx_description
1 polymer ?
#
loop_
_entity_poly.entity_id
_entity_poly.type
_entity_poly.pdbx_seq_one_letter_code
_entity_poly.pdbx_strand_id
1 'polypeptide(L)'
;LLLFSHNPRVPSTGLQIIFPQYLQEKFVQSALSYIMCNGEGEYICRDSQCSCQCSEEFPQCNCPITDIQIMEYTLANMAKTWTEAYKDLENSDEFKSFMKRLPSNHFLTIGSIHQHWGNDWDLQNRYKLLQSSLEAQRQKIQRTARKLFGLSVRCRHNPNHQLPRERTIQEWLTRVQSLLYCNENGFWGTFLESQRSCVCHGGTSLCQRPIPCIIGGNNSCAMCSLANISLCGSCNKGYKLYRGRCEPQNVDSERSEQFISFETDLDFQDLELKYLLQKMDSRLYVHTTFISNEIRLDTFFDPRWRKRMSLTLKSNKNRMDFIHMVIGISMRICQMRNSSLDPMFFVYVNPFSGSHSEGWNMPFGEYGYPRWEKIRLQNSQCYNWTLLLGNRWKTFFETVHIYLRSRTRLPSLLRNETGQGPVDLSDPTKRQFYIKISDVQVYGYSLRFNTDLLRSAVQQVNQSYTQGGQFYSSSSVMLLLLDIRDRINRLAPPVAPGKPQLDLFSCMLKHRLKLTNSEIIRVNHALDLYNTEILKQSDQMTAKLC
;
A
#
# COMPACT_ATOMS: atom_id res chain seq x y z
N LEU A 1 71.47 41.23 5.17
CA LEU A 1 72.82 41.15 5.76
C LEU A 1 73.23 42.55 6.21
N LEU A 2 73.30 42.79 7.51
CA LEU A 2 73.69 44.08 8.11
C LEU A 2 75.08 43.95 8.72
N LEU A 3 75.91 44.99 8.60
CA LEU A 3 77.12 45.13 9.41
C LEU A 3 76.71 45.54 10.83
N PHE A 4 76.84 44.62 11.77
CA PHE A 4 76.75 44.98 13.19
C PHE A 4 78.11 45.50 13.66
N SER A 5 78.20 46.81 13.90
CA SER A 5 79.28 47.40 14.70
C SER A 5 78.78 47.58 16.14
N HIS A 6 79.61 47.25 17.14
CA HIS A 6 79.29 47.35 18.57
C HIS A 6 79.23 48.79 19.11
N ASN A 7 79.09 49.79 18.23
CA ASN A 7 79.13 51.21 18.57
C ASN A 7 77.78 51.87 18.25
N PRO A 8 77.01 52.37 19.24
CA PRO A 8 75.61 52.78 19.08
C PRO A 8 75.39 54.09 18.30
N ARG A 9 76.41 54.62 17.60
CA ARG A 9 76.35 55.86 16.81
C ARG A 9 76.60 55.68 15.31
N VAL A 10 76.68 54.44 14.81
CA VAL A 10 76.83 54.18 13.37
C VAL A 10 75.49 53.68 12.82
N PRO A 11 74.89 54.35 11.83
CA PRO A 11 73.67 53.85 11.19
C PRO A 11 73.96 52.51 10.50
N SER A 12 73.17 51.49 10.83
CA SER A 12 73.22 50.16 10.23
C SER A 12 72.87 50.24 8.75
N THR A 13 73.90 50.42 7.94
CA THR A 13 73.82 50.48 6.49
C THR A 13 73.93 49.07 5.93
N GLY A 14 73.16 48.76 4.89
CA GLY A 14 73.21 47.45 4.27
C GLY A 14 74.56 47.22 3.58
N LEU A 15 75.08 45.99 3.66
CA LEU A 15 76.38 45.62 3.07
C LEU A 15 76.51 45.95 1.58
N GLN A 16 75.39 46.10 0.88
CA GLN A 16 75.35 46.52 -0.51
C GLN A 16 75.99 47.90 -0.77
N ILE A 17 76.02 48.81 0.22
CA ILE A 17 76.53 50.19 0.06
C ILE A 17 78.05 50.23 -0.17
N ILE A 18 78.77 49.18 0.26
CA ILE A 18 80.22 49.04 0.07
C ILE A 18 80.54 48.69 -1.39
N PHE A 19 79.59 48.11 -2.12
CA PHE A 19 79.78 47.73 -3.52
C PHE A 19 79.52 48.92 -4.46
N PRO A 20 80.23 48.99 -5.60
CA PRO A 20 79.91 49.93 -6.68
C PRO A 20 78.44 49.85 -7.08
N GLN A 21 77.83 50.98 -7.46
CA GLN A 21 76.38 51.09 -7.69
C GLN A 21 75.84 50.03 -8.67
N TYR A 22 76.61 49.63 -9.68
CA TYR A 22 76.26 48.61 -10.66
C TYR A 22 76.25 47.15 -10.13
N LEU A 23 76.82 46.89 -8.95
CA LEU A 23 76.86 45.56 -8.31
C LEU A 23 75.92 45.43 -7.11
N GLN A 24 75.41 46.53 -6.57
CA GLN A 24 74.60 46.51 -5.35
C GLN A 24 73.35 45.63 -5.52
N GLU A 25 72.65 45.77 -6.65
CA GLU A 25 71.45 44.99 -6.96
C GLU A 25 71.77 43.49 -7.11
N LYS A 26 72.84 43.16 -7.85
CA LYS A 26 73.29 41.76 -8.02
C LYS A 26 73.71 41.12 -6.69
N PHE A 27 74.35 41.89 -5.81
CA PHE A 27 74.74 41.42 -4.49
C PHE A 27 73.51 41.11 -3.62
N VAL A 28 72.52 42.01 -3.60
CA VAL A 28 71.26 41.78 -2.86
C VAL A 28 70.52 40.57 -3.43
N GLN A 29 70.42 40.46 -4.75
CA GLN A 29 69.77 39.35 -5.43
C GLN A 29 70.45 38.01 -5.12
N SER A 30 71.79 37.97 -5.15
CA SER A 30 72.56 36.76 -4.83
C SER A 30 72.45 36.40 -3.36
N ALA A 31 72.48 37.39 -2.46
CA ALA A 31 72.28 37.17 -1.03
C ALA A 31 70.88 36.65 -0.71
N LEU A 32 69.84 37.19 -1.34
CA LEU A 32 68.47 36.69 -1.20
C LEU A 32 68.32 35.28 -1.77
N SER A 33 68.96 34.99 -2.89
CA SER A 33 68.99 33.64 -3.49
C SER A 33 69.68 32.63 -2.57
N TYR A 34 70.80 33.01 -1.96
CA TYR A 34 71.49 32.16 -0.98
C TYR A 34 70.65 31.91 0.28
N ILE A 35 70.00 32.94 0.82
CA ILE A 35 69.22 32.84 2.07
C ILE A 35 67.88 32.12 1.85
N MET A 36 67.19 32.42 0.76
CA MET A 36 65.80 31.95 0.52
C MET A 36 65.73 30.66 -0.28
N CYS A 37 66.76 30.36 -1.09
CA CYS A 37 66.84 29.19 -1.98
C CYS A 37 68.04 28.30 -1.65
N ASN A 38 68.67 28.49 -0.48
CA ASN A 38 69.82 27.74 0.03
C ASN A 38 71.03 27.67 -0.93
N GLY A 39 71.15 28.63 -1.85
CA GLY A 39 72.19 28.65 -2.89
C GLY A 39 71.95 27.71 -4.07
N GLU A 40 70.82 27.00 -4.11
CA GLU A 40 70.46 26.00 -5.12
C GLU A 40 69.53 26.55 -6.23
N GLY A 41 69.25 27.86 -6.21
CA GLY A 41 68.41 28.54 -7.20
C GLY A 41 68.40 30.07 -7.03
N GLU A 42 67.74 30.77 -7.96
CA GLU A 42 67.59 32.23 -7.94
C GLU A 42 66.26 32.66 -7.30
N TYR A 43 66.29 33.66 -6.42
CA TYR A 43 65.09 34.20 -5.77
C TYR A 43 64.39 35.25 -6.63
N ILE A 44 63.22 34.95 -7.17
CA ILE A 44 62.50 35.82 -8.13
C ILE A 44 61.15 36.22 -7.57
N CYS A 45 60.87 37.52 -7.57
CA CYS A 45 59.56 38.09 -7.21
C CYS A 45 58.84 38.60 -8.46
N ARG A 46 57.62 38.12 -8.71
CA ARG A 46 56.70 38.66 -9.73
C ARG A 46 55.34 38.91 -9.08
N ASP A 47 54.72 40.06 -9.33
CA ASP A 47 53.37 40.41 -8.86
C ASP A 47 53.15 40.18 -7.35
N SER A 48 54.13 40.57 -6.53
CA SER A 48 54.13 40.36 -5.05
C SER A 48 54.21 38.90 -4.59
N GLN A 49 54.45 37.95 -5.49
CA GLN A 49 54.76 36.55 -5.17
C GLN A 49 56.23 36.26 -5.44
N CYS A 50 56.97 35.93 -4.39
CA CYS A 50 58.37 35.55 -4.49
C CYS A 50 58.55 34.03 -4.40
N SER A 51 59.37 33.48 -5.28
CA SER A 51 59.65 32.04 -5.37
C SER A 51 61.11 31.80 -5.77
N CYS A 52 61.59 30.58 -5.54
CA CYS A 52 62.92 30.16 -5.97
C CYS A 52 62.82 29.49 -7.34
N GLN A 53 63.50 30.05 -8.34
CA GLN A 53 63.77 29.37 -9.59
C GLN A 53 64.97 28.45 -9.39
N CYS A 54 64.67 27.17 -9.16
CA CYS A 54 65.69 26.15 -8.92
C CYS A 54 66.56 25.87 -10.14
N SER A 55 67.84 25.57 -9.90
CA SER A 55 68.77 25.02 -10.90
C SER A 55 68.28 23.67 -11.43
N GLU A 56 68.68 23.30 -12.66
CA GLU A 56 68.41 21.97 -13.22
C GLU A 56 69.00 20.83 -12.37
N GLU A 57 70.09 21.10 -11.65
CA GLU A 57 70.74 20.15 -10.74
C GLU A 57 69.94 19.94 -9.44
N PHE A 58 69.12 20.91 -9.04
CA PHE A 58 68.39 20.92 -7.76
C PHE A 58 66.91 21.29 -7.94
N PRO A 59 66.10 20.49 -8.65
CA PRO A 59 64.73 20.84 -9.04
C PRO A 59 63.74 21.05 -7.87
N GLN A 60 64.15 20.80 -6.62
CA GLN A 60 63.37 20.96 -5.39
C GLN A 60 64.04 21.87 -4.34
N CYS A 61 64.93 22.78 -4.77
CA CYS A 61 65.77 23.67 -3.96
C CYS A 61 65.11 24.46 -2.80
N ASN A 62 63.78 24.51 -2.72
CA ASN A 62 63.02 25.20 -1.67
C ASN A 62 61.86 24.35 -1.10
N CYS A 63 61.90 23.03 -1.30
CA CYS A 63 60.89 22.12 -0.77
C CYS A 63 61.34 21.52 0.57
N PRO A 64 60.60 21.74 1.68
CA PRO A 64 60.92 21.14 2.97
C PRO A 64 60.48 19.66 3.01
N ILE A 65 61.16 18.79 2.25
CA ILE A 65 60.78 17.38 2.06
C ILE A 65 60.72 16.62 3.39
N THR A 66 61.65 16.88 4.30
CA THR A 66 61.70 16.24 5.62
C THR A 66 60.46 16.59 6.45
N ASP A 67 60.04 17.86 6.47
CA ASP A 67 58.86 18.30 7.21
C ASP A 67 57.57 17.76 6.61
N ILE A 68 57.51 17.67 5.27
CA ILE A 68 56.40 17.05 4.54
C ILE A 68 56.27 15.57 4.93
N GLN A 69 57.36 14.81 4.90
CA GLN A 69 57.38 13.39 5.30
C GLN A 69 56.97 13.19 6.77
N ILE A 70 57.43 14.06 7.67
CA ILE A 70 57.04 14.02 9.09
C ILE A 70 55.53 14.27 9.23
N MET A 71 54.98 15.25 8.51
CA MET A 71 53.55 15.56 8.53
C MET A 71 52.71 14.41 7.96
N GLU A 72 53.15 13.78 6.87
CA GLU A 72 52.49 12.61 6.28
C GLU A 72 52.48 11.41 7.23
N TYR A 73 53.62 11.10 7.84
CA TYR A 73 53.72 10.05 8.86
C TYR A 73 52.81 10.34 10.06
N THR A 74 52.75 11.59 10.49
CA THR A 74 51.86 12.03 11.58
C THR A 74 50.39 11.81 11.21
N LEU A 75 49.98 12.17 9.99
CA LEU A 75 48.61 11.94 9.50
C LEU A 75 48.28 10.45 9.39
N ALA A 76 49.21 9.61 8.93
CA ALA A 76 49.03 8.17 8.88
C ALA A 76 48.82 7.56 10.28
N ASN A 77 49.59 8.00 11.26
CA ASN A 77 49.41 7.59 12.66
C ASN A 77 48.07 8.06 13.23
N MET A 78 47.63 9.28 12.92
CA MET A 78 46.31 9.76 13.33
C MET A 78 45.16 8.95 12.70
N ALA A 79 45.31 8.48 11.46
CA ALA A 79 44.33 7.59 10.83
C ALA A 79 44.30 6.19 11.50
N LYS A 80 45.46 5.70 11.97
CA LYS A 80 45.54 4.44 12.73
C LYS A 80 44.84 4.57 14.09
N THR A 81 45.12 5.64 14.85
CA THR A 81 44.47 5.90 16.15
C THR A 81 42.96 6.11 16.01
N TRP A 82 42.49 6.72 14.91
CA TRP A 82 41.07 6.83 14.58
C TRP A 82 40.41 5.44 14.45
N THR A 83 41.07 4.51 13.77
CA THR A 83 40.57 3.15 13.58
C THR A 83 40.60 2.33 14.87
N GLU A 84 41.64 2.51 15.68
CA GLU A 84 41.77 1.88 17.01
C GLU A 84 40.66 2.35 17.96
N ALA A 85 40.32 3.64 17.97
CA ALA A 85 39.23 4.17 18.81
C ALA A 85 37.87 3.48 18.54
N TYR A 86 37.57 3.13 17.28
CA TYR A 86 36.37 2.36 16.96
C TYR A 86 36.45 0.90 17.43
N LYS A 87 37.62 0.26 17.32
CA LYS A 87 37.83 -1.10 17.86
C LYS A 87 37.73 -1.11 19.38
N ASP A 88 38.18 -0.06 20.05
CA ASP A 88 38.11 0.08 21.51
C ASP A 88 36.67 0.22 22.00
N LEU A 89 35.76 0.83 21.22
CA LEU A 89 34.34 0.82 21.52
C LEU A 89 33.76 -0.59 21.34
N GLU A 90 34.03 -1.26 20.22
CA GLU A 90 33.50 -2.59 19.93
C GLU A 90 33.99 -3.65 20.93
N ASN A 91 35.20 -3.49 21.46
CA ASN A 91 35.79 -4.37 22.47
C ASN A 91 35.44 -4.00 23.91
N SER A 92 34.75 -2.88 24.13
CA SER A 92 34.42 -2.39 25.46
C SER A 92 33.42 -3.31 26.17
N ASP A 93 33.45 -3.32 27.50
CA ASP A 93 32.54 -4.14 28.29
C ASP A 93 31.10 -3.65 28.18
N GLU A 94 30.88 -2.34 27.99
CA GLU A 94 29.57 -1.75 27.74
C GLU A 94 28.95 -2.28 26.45
N PHE A 95 29.73 -2.32 25.35
CA PHE A 95 29.24 -2.86 24.07
C PHE A 95 28.97 -4.37 24.16
N LYS A 96 29.86 -5.14 24.78
CA LYS A 96 29.65 -6.59 24.99
C LYS A 96 28.46 -6.87 25.90
N SER A 97 28.23 -6.05 26.93
CA SER A 97 27.09 -6.13 27.83
C SER A 97 25.79 -5.85 27.10
N PHE A 98 25.75 -4.78 26.29
CA PHE A 98 24.63 -4.47 25.41
C PHE A 98 24.28 -5.64 24.50
N MET A 99 25.27 -6.22 23.82
CA MET A 99 25.07 -7.39 22.95
C MET A 99 24.45 -8.60 23.69
N LYS A 100 24.80 -8.82 24.96
CA LYS A 100 24.25 -9.90 25.79
C LYS A 100 22.83 -9.62 26.27
N ARG A 101 22.44 -8.35 26.44
CA ARG A 101 21.09 -7.94 26.89
C ARG A 101 20.06 -7.99 25.75
N LEU A 102 20.49 -8.01 24.50
CA LEU A 102 19.59 -8.05 23.35
C LEU A 102 18.77 -9.37 23.32
N PRO A 103 17.46 -9.31 23.02
CA PRO A 103 16.64 -10.50 22.90
C PRO A 103 17.14 -11.46 21.83
N SER A 104 17.25 -12.75 22.17
CA SER A 104 17.64 -13.83 21.24
C SER A 104 16.49 -14.74 20.82
N ASN A 105 15.32 -14.57 21.43
CA ASN A 105 14.13 -15.40 21.19
C ASN A 105 13.32 -14.97 19.95
N HIS A 106 13.67 -13.85 19.31
CA HIS A 106 13.04 -13.36 18.10
C HIS A 106 13.98 -12.46 17.30
N PHE A 107 13.58 -12.15 16.07
CA PHE A 107 14.34 -11.31 15.16
C PHE A 107 14.25 -9.83 15.56
N LEU A 108 15.39 -9.13 15.49
CA LEU A 108 15.51 -7.72 15.79
C LEU A 108 15.80 -6.94 14.50
N THR A 109 14.88 -6.05 14.14
CA THR A 109 15.08 -5.06 13.07
C THR A 109 16.08 -4.00 13.51
N ILE A 110 16.70 -3.27 12.57
CA ILE A 110 17.55 -2.11 12.91
C ILE A 110 16.81 -1.12 13.81
N GLY A 111 15.51 -0.91 13.60
CA GLY A 111 14.68 -0.03 14.44
C GLY A 111 14.57 -0.53 15.88
N SER A 112 14.35 -1.83 16.08
CA SER A 112 14.33 -2.45 17.42
C SER A 112 15.68 -2.34 18.12
N ILE A 113 16.78 -2.60 17.39
CA ILE A 113 18.14 -2.47 17.94
C ILE A 113 18.43 -1.02 18.32
N HIS A 114 18.01 -0.05 17.50
CA HIS A 114 18.15 1.38 17.80
C HIS A 114 17.41 1.78 19.09
N GLN A 115 16.21 1.27 19.30
CA GLN A 115 15.45 1.51 20.54
C GLN A 115 16.19 0.95 21.77
N HIS A 116 16.71 -0.28 21.68
CA HIS A 116 17.54 -0.85 22.74
C HIS A 116 18.82 -0.05 22.97
N TRP A 117 19.50 0.37 21.90
CA TRP A 117 20.70 1.19 21.95
C TRP A 117 20.42 2.54 22.64
N GLY A 118 19.27 3.16 22.37
CA GLY A 118 18.84 4.41 23.02
C GLY A 118 18.53 4.26 24.51
N ASN A 119 18.07 3.07 24.93
CA ASN A 119 17.73 2.77 26.32
C ASN A 119 18.93 2.34 27.18
N ASP A 120 20.07 2.00 26.56
CA ASP A 120 21.28 1.55 27.27
C ASP A 120 22.19 2.74 27.64
N TRP A 121 22.08 3.19 28.89
CA TRP A 121 22.78 4.40 29.35
C TRP A 121 24.31 4.26 29.35
N ASP A 122 24.83 3.09 29.72
CA ASP A 122 26.27 2.82 29.78
C ASP A 122 26.90 2.91 28.38
N LEU A 123 26.26 2.26 27.40
CA LEU A 123 26.69 2.30 26.01
C LEU A 123 26.59 3.71 25.42
N GLN A 124 25.51 4.44 25.71
CA GLN A 124 25.33 5.82 25.27
C GLN A 124 26.45 6.74 25.76
N ASN A 125 26.84 6.61 27.03
CA ASN A 125 27.93 7.40 27.59
C ASN A 125 29.27 7.05 26.95
N ARG A 126 29.56 5.75 26.78
CA ARG A 126 30.78 5.30 26.10
C ARG A 126 30.83 5.79 24.65
N TYR A 127 29.71 5.77 23.94
CA TYR A 127 29.60 6.29 22.58
C TYR A 127 29.79 7.82 22.51
N LYS A 128 29.23 8.59 23.46
CA LYS A 128 29.47 10.05 23.55
C LYS A 128 30.95 10.38 23.78
N LEU A 129 31.66 9.61 24.62
CA LEU A 129 33.10 9.76 24.82
C LEU A 129 33.89 9.48 23.54
N LEU A 130 33.48 8.48 22.76
CA LEU A 130 34.07 8.22 21.45
C LEU A 130 33.84 9.42 20.50
N GLN A 131 32.61 9.93 20.41
CA GLN A 131 32.28 11.07 19.53
C GLN A 131 33.11 12.32 19.87
N SER A 132 33.26 12.65 21.15
CA SER A 132 34.07 13.81 21.56
C SER A 132 35.56 13.61 21.26
N SER A 133 36.08 12.39 21.48
CA SER A 133 37.45 12.04 21.13
C SER A 133 37.72 12.15 19.62
N LEU A 134 36.81 11.62 18.80
CA LEU A 134 36.91 11.67 17.34
C LEU A 134 36.80 13.10 16.82
N GLU A 135 35.91 13.93 17.36
CA GLU A 135 35.82 15.34 16.98
C GLU A 135 37.14 16.09 17.27
N ALA A 136 37.75 15.82 18.43
CA ALA A 136 39.05 16.39 18.76
C ALA A 136 40.17 15.90 17.80
N GLN A 137 40.16 14.61 17.43
CA GLN A 137 41.10 14.05 16.44
C GLN A 137 40.87 14.65 15.05
N ARG A 138 39.61 14.83 14.63
CA ARG A 138 39.24 15.43 13.34
C ARG A 138 39.82 16.84 13.20
N GLN A 139 39.68 17.65 14.24
CA GLN A 139 40.24 19.00 14.26
C GLN A 139 41.78 18.97 14.20
N LYS A 140 42.44 18.02 14.87
CA LYS A 140 43.90 17.85 14.78
C LYS A 140 44.33 17.45 13.38
N ILE A 141 43.69 16.45 12.76
CA ILE A 141 43.96 15.99 11.40
C ILE A 141 43.81 17.14 10.41
N GLN A 142 42.71 17.92 10.49
CA GLN A 142 42.50 19.07 9.62
C GLN A 142 43.58 20.14 9.77
N ARG A 143 44.02 20.44 11.00
CA ARG A 143 45.11 21.41 11.23
C ARG A 143 46.43 20.90 10.65
N THR A 144 46.76 19.64 10.85
CA THR A 144 47.98 19.01 10.32
C THR A 144 47.96 18.94 8.79
N ALA A 145 46.83 18.57 8.19
CA ALA A 145 46.65 18.55 6.75
C ALA A 145 46.82 19.95 6.14
N ARG A 146 46.25 21.00 6.74
CA ARG A 146 46.47 22.40 6.29
C ARG A 146 47.94 22.80 6.35
N LYS A 147 48.68 22.37 7.38
CA LYS A 147 50.13 22.61 7.46
C LYS A 147 50.87 21.88 6.33
N LEU A 148 50.53 20.62 6.07
CA LEU A 148 51.10 19.84 4.97
C LEU A 148 50.85 20.50 3.60
N PHE A 149 49.61 20.94 3.33
CA PHE A 149 49.29 21.69 2.12
C PHE A 149 50.07 23.01 2.06
N GLY A 150 50.21 23.73 3.18
CA GLY A 150 51.02 24.95 3.26
C GLY A 150 52.49 24.74 2.92
N LEU A 151 53.10 23.64 3.41
CA LEU A 151 54.49 23.28 3.14
C LEU A 151 54.72 22.83 1.70
N SER A 152 53.72 22.18 1.08
CA SER A 152 53.81 21.63 -0.28
C SER A 152 53.51 22.64 -1.38
N VAL A 153 52.99 23.84 -1.09
CA VAL A 153 52.69 24.90 -2.09
C VAL A 153 53.90 25.23 -2.98
N ARG A 154 55.12 25.12 -2.43
CA ARG A 154 56.38 25.44 -3.13
C ARG A 154 57.07 24.21 -3.71
N CYS A 155 56.45 23.03 -3.58
CA CYS A 155 56.99 21.76 -3.99
C CYS A 155 56.29 21.24 -5.24
N ARG A 156 56.96 20.39 -6.02
CA ARG A 156 56.29 19.56 -7.04
C ARG A 156 55.49 18.39 -6.43
N HIS A 157 55.65 18.15 -5.13
CA HIS A 157 54.95 17.12 -4.38
C HIS A 157 53.50 17.51 -4.12
N ASN A 158 52.55 16.69 -4.57
CA ASN A 158 51.13 16.90 -4.33
C ASN A 158 50.65 15.90 -3.25
N PRO A 159 50.51 16.33 -1.98
CA PRO A 159 50.11 15.43 -0.91
C PRO A 159 48.65 14.98 -1.09
N ASN A 160 48.45 13.67 -1.20
CA ASN A 160 47.12 13.07 -1.26
C ASN A 160 46.71 12.58 0.13
N HIS A 161 45.81 13.31 0.79
CA HIS A 161 45.26 12.93 2.10
C HIS A 161 43.73 12.89 2.05
N GLN A 162 43.16 11.75 2.47
CA GLN A 162 41.74 11.59 2.66
C GLN A 162 41.43 11.57 4.15
N LEU A 163 40.49 12.42 4.57
CA LEU A 163 39.99 12.42 5.94
C LEU A 163 39.35 11.06 6.26
N PRO A 164 39.64 10.47 7.44
CA PRO A 164 38.97 9.26 7.87
C PRO A 164 37.45 9.45 7.89
N ARG A 165 36.72 8.47 7.35
CA ARG A 165 35.26 8.49 7.36
C ARG A 165 34.75 8.19 8.76
N GLU A 166 33.85 9.05 9.26
CA GLU A 166 33.16 8.83 10.52
C GLU A 166 32.07 7.76 10.36
N ARG A 167 32.03 6.81 11.29
CA ARG A 167 30.96 5.81 11.35
C ARG A 167 29.68 6.42 11.90
N THR A 168 28.61 6.35 11.14
CA THR A 168 27.29 6.78 11.58
C THR A 168 26.70 5.77 12.56
N ILE A 169 25.68 6.17 13.33
CA ILE A 169 24.96 5.24 14.18
C ILE A 169 24.32 4.10 13.38
N GLN A 170 23.85 4.38 12.16
CA GLN A 170 23.29 3.36 11.26
C GLN A 170 24.31 2.26 10.93
N GLU A 171 25.57 2.63 10.70
CA GLU A 171 26.66 1.67 10.46
C GLU A 171 26.95 0.83 11.71
N TRP A 172 26.85 1.41 12.91
CA TRP A 172 26.93 0.68 14.18
C TRP A 172 25.78 -0.30 14.38
N LEU A 173 24.54 0.11 14.10
CA LEU A 173 23.37 -0.76 14.19
C LEU A 173 23.47 -1.93 13.21
N THR A 174 23.93 -1.67 11.99
CA THR A 174 24.19 -2.71 10.98
C THR A 174 25.30 -3.66 11.43
N ARG A 175 26.34 -3.14 12.10
CA ARG A 175 27.39 -3.95 12.71
C ARG A 175 26.85 -4.84 13.83
N VAL A 176 26.01 -4.31 14.72
CA VAL A 176 25.32 -5.08 15.78
C VAL A 176 24.47 -6.19 15.17
N GLN A 177 23.65 -5.88 14.17
CA GLN A 177 22.81 -6.87 13.48
C GLN A 177 23.64 -7.97 12.79
N SER A 178 24.77 -7.58 12.19
CA SER A 178 25.73 -8.52 11.61
C SER A 178 26.40 -9.41 12.65
N LEU A 179 26.71 -8.89 13.85
CA LEU A 179 27.25 -9.69 14.95
C LEU A 179 26.21 -10.69 15.51
N LEU A 180 24.93 -10.34 15.48
CA LEU A 180 23.84 -11.23 15.91
C LEU A 180 23.64 -12.40 14.94
N TYR A 181 23.63 -12.14 13.63
CA TYR A 181 23.17 -13.10 12.63
C TYR A 181 24.25 -13.64 11.69
N CYS A 182 25.37 -12.93 11.52
CA CYS A 182 26.42 -13.25 10.56
C CYS A 182 27.78 -13.51 11.24
N ASN A 183 27.77 -14.25 12.35
CA ASN A 183 28.97 -14.57 13.11
C ASN A 183 28.95 -16.03 13.59
N GLU A 184 28.93 -16.98 12.66
CA GLU A 184 28.95 -18.41 12.97
C GLU A 184 30.35 -19.00 12.77
N ASN A 185 30.78 -19.86 13.70
CA ASN A 185 32.05 -20.60 13.63
C ASN A 185 33.31 -19.74 13.40
N GLY A 186 33.28 -18.47 13.83
CA GLY A 186 34.41 -17.53 13.66
C GLY A 186 34.47 -16.85 12.30
N PHE A 187 33.55 -17.16 11.38
CA PHE A 187 33.37 -16.42 10.12
C PHE A 187 32.43 -15.23 10.34
N TRP A 188 32.81 -14.08 9.81
CA TRP A 188 32.01 -12.85 9.94
C TRP A 188 31.49 -12.40 8.57
N GLY A 189 30.29 -11.85 8.58
CA GLY A 189 29.62 -11.32 7.40
C GLY A 189 28.95 -9.98 7.66
N THR A 190 28.28 -9.47 6.64
CA THR A 190 27.40 -8.31 6.73
C THR A 190 25.96 -8.78 6.54
N PHE A 191 25.09 -8.45 7.48
CA PHE A 191 23.67 -8.82 7.40
C PHE A 191 22.90 -7.85 6.50
N LEU A 192 22.08 -8.39 5.60
CA LEU A 192 21.15 -7.64 4.76
C LEU A 192 19.73 -7.85 5.25
N GLU A 193 19.14 -6.86 5.91
CA GLU A 193 17.79 -6.97 6.48
C GLU A 193 16.71 -7.20 5.41
N SER A 194 16.85 -6.60 4.23
CA SER A 194 15.88 -6.75 3.12
C SER A 194 15.78 -8.18 2.59
N GLN A 195 16.90 -8.89 2.55
CA GLN A 195 17.00 -10.28 2.06
C GLN A 195 16.99 -11.30 3.21
N ARG A 196 17.15 -10.84 4.46
CA ARG A 196 17.35 -11.67 5.65
C ARG A 196 18.41 -12.73 5.41
N SER A 197 19.58 -12.28 4.97
CA SER A 197 20.70 -13.13 4.63
C SER A 197 22.02 -12.46 4.96
N CYS A 198 23.06 -13.27 5.12
CA CYS A 198 24.42 -12.80 5.37
C CYS A 198 25.25 -12.81 4.09
N VAL A 199 26.01 -11.74 3.87
CA VAL A 199 27.11 -11.72 2.91
C VAL A 199 28.40 -12.01 3.67
N CYS A 200 28.95 -13.21 3.49
CA CYS A 200 30.14 -13.66 4.22
C CYS A 200 31.42 -13.11 3.61
N HIS A 201 32.33 -12.62 4.46
CA HIS A 201 33.65 -12.18 4.03
C HIS A 201 34.61 -13.38 3.99
N GLY A 202 35.45 -13.49 2.96
CA GLY A 202 36.48 -14.54 2.86
C GLY A 202 36.11 -15.80 2.07
N GLY A 203 35.05 -15.76 1.24
CA GLY A 203 34.76 -16.81 0.25
C GLY A 203 34.12 -18.10 0.79
N THR A 204 33.84 -18.18 2.09
CA THR A 204 33.08 -19.29 2.70
C THR A 204 31.58 -18.98 2.71
N SER A 205 30.74 -19.99 2.52
CA SER A 205 29.27 -19.84 2.42
C SER A 205 28.52 -19.95 3.75
N LEU A 206 29.22 -20.09 4.89
CA LEU A 206 28.64 -20.50 6.17
C LEU A 206 29.02 -19.55 7.32
N CYS A 207 28.65 -18.27 7.22
CA CYS A 207 28.70 -17.33 8.34
C CYS A 207 27.31 -17.04 8.96
N GLN A 208 26.24 -17.55 8.36
CA GLN A 208 24.86 -17.22 8.71
C GLN A 208 24.29 -18.14 9.79
N ARG A 209 23.99 -17.56 10.95
CA ARG A 209 23.25 -18.23 12.03
C ARG A 209 21.76 -18.41 11.68
N PRO A 210 21.05 -19.34 12.34
CA PRO A 210 19.60 -19.43 12.24
C PRO A 210 18.93 -18.10 12.58
N ILE A 211 18.28 -17.50 11.59
CA ILE A 211 17.59 -16.21 11.77
C ILE A 211 16.26 -16.49 12.47
N PRO A 212 16.00 -15.90 13.64
CA PRO A 212 14.75 -16.14 14.35
C PRO A 212 13.52 -15.64 13.59
N CYS A 213 12.34 -16.10 14.01
CA CYS A 213 11.07 -15.61 13.51
C CYS A 213 10.84 -14.16 13.95
N ILE A 214 9.97 -13.43 13.23
CA ILE A 214 9.65 -12.05 13.58
C ILE A 214 8.38 -12.01 14.42
N ILE A 215 8.49 -11.42 15.60
CA ILE A 215 7.36 -11.20 16.51
C ILE A 215 7.02 -9.70 16.52
N GLY A 216 5.76 -9.38 16.78
CA GLY A 216 5.30 -8.01 17.03
C GLY A 216 3.82 -7.85 16.72
N GLY A 217 3.21 -6.77 17.20
CA GLY A 217 1.80 -6.46 16.90
C GLY A 217 1.52 -6.36 15.40
N ASN A 218 2.57 -6.11 14.60
CA ASN A 218 2.47 -6.05 13.15
C ASN A 218 2.66 -7.38 12.38
N ASN A 219 3.01 -8.48 13.04
CA ASN A 219 3.34 -9.76 12.40
C ASN A 219 2.29 -10.83 12.71
N SER A 220 2.22 -11.89 11.90
CA SER A 220 1.29 -13.02 12.15
C SER A 220 1.77 -13.95 13.27
N CYS A 221 3.07 -13.93 13.60
CA CYS A 221 3.66 -14.76 14.64
C CYS A 221 3.65 -14.07 16.01
N ALA A 222 3.11 -14.75 17.02
CA ALA A 222 3.10 -14.29 18.41
C ALA A 222 4.36 -14.73 19.17
N MET A 223 4.86 -15.93 18.91
CA MET A 223 6.05 -16.48 19.56
C MET A 223 6.83 -17.39 18.63
N CYS A 224 8.15 -17.28 18.60
CA CYS A 224 9.01 -18.23 17.90
C CYS A 224 9.04 -19.59 18.61
N SER A 225 9.22 -20.66 17.84
CA SER A 225 9.32 -22.01 18.39
C SER A 225 10.62 -22.17 19.17
N LEU A 226 10.53 -22.77 20.37
CA LEU A 226 11.70 -23.09 21.19
C LEU A 226 12.58 -24.18 20.54
N ALA A 227 12.00 -25.05 19.73
CA ALA A 227 12.73 -26.13 19.05
C ALA A 227 13.45 -25.64 17.78
N ASN A 228 12.87 -24.67 17.09
CA ASN A 228 13.50 -24.03 15.93
C ASN A 228 13.08 -22.57 15.88
N ILE A 229 13.96 -21.69 16.35
CA ILE A 229 13.69 -20.25 16.49
C ILE A 229 13.33 -19.58 15.17
N SER A 230 13.72 -20.16 14.02
CA SER A 230 13.37 -19.64 12.69
C SER A 230 11.89 -19.85 12.32
N LEU A 231 11.21 -20.76 12.99
CA LEU A 231 9.80 -21.06 12.79
C LEU A 231 8.95 -20.40 13.86
N CYS A 232 7.71 -20.11 13.50
CA CYS A 232 6.72 -19.68 14.47
C CYS A 232 6.24 -20.86 15.33
N GLY A 233 6.12 -20.65 16.64
CA GLY A 233 5.59 -21.60 17.61
C GLY A 233 4.13 -21.32 18.01
N SER A 234 3.71 -20.05 17.97
CA SER A 234 2.30 -19.66 18.19
C SER A 234 1.96 -18.41 17.39
N CYS A 235 0.71 -18.33 16.91
CA CYS A 235 0.25 -17.26 16.05
C CYS A 235 -0.56 -16.20 16.80
N ASN A 236 -0.53 -14.97 16.30
CA ASN A 236 -1.44 -13.93 16.73
C ASN A 236 -2.89 -14.31 16.35
N LYS A 237 -3.87 -13.72 17.05
CA LYS A 237 -5.29 -14.04 16.84
C LYS A 237 -5.71 -13.77 15.39
N GLY A 238 -6.58 -14.61 14.86
CA GLY A 238 -6.96 -14.57 13.44
C GLY A 238 -6.01 -15.33 12.51
N TYR A 239 -4.95 -15.95 13.06
CA TYR A 239 -4.02 -16.79 12.31
C TYR A 239 -3.91 -18.19 12.93
N LYS A 240 -3.74 -19.20 12.08
CA LYS A 240 -3.50 -20.59 12.48
C LYS A 240 -2.08 -21.00 12.13
N LEU A 241 -1.45 -21.77 13.01
CA LEU A 241 -0.13 -22.31 12.78
C LEU A 241 -0.20 -23.48 11.80
N TYR A 242 0.49 -23.35 10.67
CA TYR A 242 0.66 -24.38 9.67
C TYR A 242 2.14 -24.52 9.32
N ARG A 243 2.74 -25.69 9.61
CA ARG A 243 4.15 -26.01 9.32
C ARG A 243 5.15 -24.91 9.72
N GLY A 244 4.99 -24.33 10.91
CA GLY A 244 5.88 -23.29 11.43
C GLY A 244 5.68 -21.89 10.84
N ARG A 245 4.58 -21.67 10.10
CA ARG A 245 4.15 -20.36 9.59
C ARG A 245 2.73 -20.06 10.05
N CYS A 246 2.42 -18.78 10.22
CA CYS A 246 1.08 -18.33 10.59
C CYS A 246 0.34 -17.86 9.36
N GLU A 247 -0.74 -18.57 9.03
CA GLU A 247 -1.63 -18.26 7.92
C GLU A 247 -2.96 -17.73 8.45
N PRO A 248 -3.65 -16.82 7.74
CA PRO A 248 -4.97 -16.35 8.14
C PRO A 248 -5.89 -17.54 8.39
N GLN A 249 -6.60 -17.51 9.51
CA GLN A 249 -7.57 -18.54 9.85
C GLN A 249 -8.75 -18.40 8.89
N ASN A 250 -8.83 -19.31 7.91
CA ASN A 250 -10.01 -19.40 7.06
C ASN A 250 -11.21 -19.86 7.88
N VAL A 251 -12.35 -19.23 7.63
CA VAL A 251 -13.64 -19.69 8.16
C VAL A 251 -13.97 -21.01 7.47
N ASP A 252 -14.36 -22.01 8.26
CA ASP A 252 -14.92 -23.24 7.73
C ASP A 252 -16.21 -22.89 6.98
N SER A 253 -16.24 -23.12 5.66
CA SER A 253 -17.37 -22.71 4.81
C SER A 253 -18.67 -23.38 5.25
N GLU A 254 -18.61 -24.58 5.85
CA GLU A 254 -19.77 -25.25 6.43
C GLU A 254 -20.44 -24.44 7.55
N ARG A 255 -19.68 -23.62 8.29
CA ARG A 255 -20.24 -22.75 9.33
C ARG A 255 -20.92 -21.52 8.75
N SER A 256 -20.43 -20.96 7.65
CA SER A 256 -21.11 -19.84 6.96
C SER A 256 -22.44 -20.28 6.34
N GLU A 257 -22.53 -21.51 5.84
CA GLU A 257 -23.75 -22.07 5.24
C GLU A 257 -24.93 -22.18 6.23
N GLN A 258 -24.65 -22.23 7.55
CA GLN A 258 -25.70 -22.23 8.59
C GLN A 258 -26.46 -20.89 8.67
N PHE A 259 -25.87 -19.80 8.18
CA PHE A 259 -26.46 -18.45 8.20
C PHE A 259 -27.22 -18.18 6.90
N ILE A 260 -26.53 -18.37 5.79
CA ILE A 260 -27.06 -18.26 4.42
C ILE A 260 -26.50 -19.44 3.66
N SER A 261 -27.38 -20.26 3.08
CA SER A 261 -26.98 -21.34 2.20
C SER A 261 -26.55 -20.73 0.86
N PHE A 262 -25.27 -20.44 0.66
CA PHE A 262 -24.76 -19.89 -0.60
C PHE A 262 -24.53 -21.00 -1.63
N GLU A 263 -24.17 -22.20 -1.17
CA GLU A 263 -24.07 -23.40 -1.98
C GLU A 263 -25.47 -24.02 -2.10
N THR A 264 -25.94 -24.15 -3.34
CA THR A 264 -27.23 -24.81 -3.62
C THR A 264 -27.02 -25.87 -4.68
N ASP A 265 -27.84 -26.93 -4.65
CA ASP A 265 -27.93 -27.95 -5.71
C ASP A 265 -28.31 -27.37 -7.11
N LEU A 266 -28.46 -26.05 -7.22
CA LEU A 266 -28.85 -25.28 -8.38
C LEU A 266 -27.73 -24.38 -8.93
N ASP A 267 -26.45 -24.67 -8.62
CA ASP A 267 -25.31 -24.09 -9.32
C ASP A 267 -25.17 -24.67 -10.75
N PHE A 268 -26.20 -24.46 -11.55
CA PHE A 268 -26.22 -24.81 -12.96
C PHE A 268 -25.12 -24.07 -13.70
N GLN A 269 -24.45 -24.73 -14.64
CA GLN A 269 -23.55 -24.02 -15.55
C GLN A 269 -24.36 -23.01 -16.37
N ASP A 270 -23.75 -21.88 -16.75
CA ASP A 270 -24.46 -20.80 -17.48
C ASP A 270 -25.16 -21.29 -18.76
N LEU A 271 -24.62 -22.33 -19.41
CA LEU A 271 -25.23 -22.95 -20.59
C LEU A 271 -26.53 -23.71 -20.26
N GLU A 272 -26.54 -24.46 -19.16
CA GLU A 272 -27.73 -25.16 -18.68
C GLU A 272 -28.78 -24.14 -18.22
N LEU A 273 -28.36 -23.12 -17.47
CA LEU A 273 -29.26 -22.06 -17.06
C LEU A 273 -29.90 -21.35 -18.27
N LYS A 274 -29.12 -21.08 -19.33
CA LYS A 274 -29.63 -20.53 -20.58
C LYS A 274 -30.68 -21.42 -21.22
N TYR A 275 -30.43 -22.73 -21.28
CA TYR A 275 -31.40 -23.69 -21.78
C TYR A 275 -32.70 -23.69 -20.96
N LEU A 276 -32.60 -23.72 -19.64
CA LEU A 276 -33.75 -23.72 -18.72
C LEU A 276 -34.56 -22.42 -18.79
N LEU A 277 -33.90 -21.28 -18.86
CA LEU A 277 -34.55 -19.96 -19.01
C LEU A 277 -35.28 -19.86 -20.36
N GLN A 278 -34.67 -20.34 -21.45
CA GLN A 278 -35.31 -20.38 -22.77
C GLN A 278 -36.54 -21.31 -22.81
N LYS A 279 -36.51 -22.40 -22.04
CA LYS A 279 -37.62 -23.34 -21.88
C LYS A 279 -38.67 -22.88 -20.87
N MET A 280 -38.43 -21.78 -20.16
CA MET A 280 -39.29 -21.29 -19.08
C MET A 280 -39.57 -22.38 -18.03
N ASP A 281 -38.53 -23.13 -17.65
CA ASP A 281 -38.63 -24.24 -16.71
C ASP A 281 -39.09 -23.76 -15.32
N SER A 282 -40.06 -24.47 -14.73
CA SER A 282 -40.65 -24.12 -13.43
C SER A 282 -39.66 -24.19 -12.27
N ARG A 283 -38.53 -24.90 -12.41
CA ARG A 283 -37.48 -24.98 -11.38
C ARG A 283 -36.82 -23.63 -11.11
N LEU A 284 -36.80 -22.73 -12.09
CA LEU A 284 -36.21 -21.40 -11.97
C LEU A 284 -37.26 -20.34 -11.59
N TYR A 285 -38.49 -20.75 -11.26
CA TYR A 285 -39.58 -19.83 -10.99
C TYR A 285 -39.53 -19.32 -9.55
N VAL A 286 -39.33 -18.01 -9.38
CA VAL A 286 -39.59 -17.33 -8.11
C VAL A 286 -40.96 -16.68 -8.20
N HIS A 287 -41.82 -16.99 -7.24
CA HIS A 287 -43.15 -16.37 -7.18
C HIS A 287 -43.02 -14.87 -6.89
N THR A 288 -43.41 -14.06 -7.86
CA THR A 288 -43.44 -12.60 -7.74
C THR A 288 -44.84 -12.05 -7.98
N THR A 289 -45.25 -11.06 -7.20
CA THR A 289 -46.50 -10.33 -7.42
C THR A 289 -46.25 -9.14 -8.32
N PHE A 290 -47.00 -9.04 -9.43
CA PHE A 290 -47.00 -7.88 -10.31
C PHE A 290 -47.82 -6.74 -9.70
N ILE A 291 -47.20 -5.56 -9.59
CA ILE A 291 -47.81 -4.34 -9.05
C ILE A 291 -47.53 -3.18 -10.01
N SER A 292 -48.60 -2.55 -10.50
CA SER A 292 -48.51 -1.41 -11.40
C SER A 292 -49.77 -0.55 -11.28
N ASN A 293 -49.58 0.76 -11.12
CA ASN A 293 -50.68 1.73 -11.06
C ASN A 293 -51.08 2.24 -12.46
N GLU A 294 -50.25 2.00 -13.47
CA GLU A 294 -50.36 2.66 -14.78
C GLU A 294 -50.68 1.68 -15.91
N ILE A 295 -50.17 0.46 -15.81
CA ILE A 295 -50.32 -0.60 -16.82
C ILE A 295 -50.99 -1.80 -16.17
N ARG A 296 -52.00 -2.35 -16.86
CA ARG A 296 -52.53 -3.69 -16.59
C ARG A 296 -51.91 -4.66 -17.60
N LEU A 297 -51.52 -5.84 -17.14
CA LEU A 297 -51.06 -6.90 -18.04
C LEU A 297 -52.17 -7.24 -19.06
N ASP A 298 -51.76 -7.66 -20.25
CA ASP A 298 -52.62 -7.99 -21.38
C ASP A 298 -53.51 -6.85 -21.91
N THR A 299 -53.17 -5.59 -21.62
CA THR A 299 -53.81 -4.41 -22.21
C THR A 299 -52.86 -3.63 -23.13
N PHE A 300 -53.35 -3.13 -24.26
CA PHE A 300 -52.57 -2.28 -25.17
C PHE A 300 -52.52 -0.85 -24.63
N PHE A 301 -51.33 -0.24 -24.65
CA PHE A 301 -51.10 1.15 -24.24
C PHE A 301 -50.09 1.85 -25.15
N ASP A 302 -50.12 3.19 -25.18
CA ASP A 302 -49.13 4.01 -25.91
C ASP A 302 -47.95 4.34 -24.98
N PRO A 303 -46.73 3.85 -25.27
CA PRO A 303 -45.56 4.08 -24.44
C PRO A 303 -45.04 5.53 -24.49
N ARG A 304 -45.59 6.39 -25.34
CA ARG A 304 -45.21 7.81 -25.48
C ARG A 304 -45.95 8.72 -24.51
N TRP A 305 -47.12 8.31 -24.03
CA TRP A 305 -48.03 9.18 -23.28
C TRP A 305 -47.53 9.50 -21.86
N ARG A 306 -46.57 8.73 -21.32
CA ARG A 306 -45.88 9.04 -20.06
C ARG A 306 -44.37 8.87 -20.18
N LYS A 307 -43.63 9.80 -19.56
CA LYS A 307 -42.15 9.83 -19.58
C LYS A 307 -41.49 8.66 -18.82
N ARG A 308 -42.22 8.02 -17.91
CA ARG A 308 -41.71 6.94 -17.05
C ARG A 308 -42.90 6.10 -16.58
N MET A 309 -43.00 4.85 -17.03
CA MET A 309 -43.99 3.89 -16.51
C MET A 309 -43.34 2.85 -15.63
N SER A 310 -43.90 2.55 -14.46
CA SER A 310 -43.29 1.67 -13.46
C SER A 310 -44.03 0.35 -13.28
N LEU A 311 -43.33 -0.76 -13.48
CA LEU A 311 -43.81 -2.11 -13.18
C LEU A 311 -42.98 -2.62 -12.00
N THR A 312 -43.62 -3.12 -10.95
CA THR A 312 -42.92 -3.65 -9.79
C THR A 312 -43.23 -5.12 -9.62
N LEU A 313 -42.20 -5.95 -9.55
CA LEU A 313 -42.30 -7.35 -9.18
C LEU A 313 -41.80 -7.48 -7.75
N LYS A 314 -42.64 -7.97 -6.85
CA LYS A 314 -42.29 -8.14 -5.44
C LYS A 314 -42.21 -9.62 -5.08
N SER A 315 -41.13 -10.04 -4.44
CA SER A 315 -40.98 -11.37 -3.87
C SER A 315 -41.96 -11.59 -2.71
N ASN A 316 -42.14 -12.85 -2.29
CA ASN A 316 -43.13 -13.18 -1.27
C ASN A 316 -42.73 -12.64 0.12
N LYS A 317 -43.36 -11.53 0.52
CA LYS A 317 -43.18 -10.84 1.80
C LYS A 317 -43.36 -11.74 3.04
N ASN A 318 -44.08 -12.86 2.92
CA ASN A 318 -44.45 -13.70 4.06
C ASN A 318 -43.42 -14.79 4.41
N ARG A 319 -42.32 -14.92 3.65
CA ARG A 319 -41.26 -15.90 3.91
C ARG A 319 -39.97 -15.19 4.36
N MET A 320 -39.95 -14.72 5.60
CA MET A 320 -38.80 -13.97 6.15
C MET A 320 -37.53 -14.82 6.31
N ASP A 321 -37.66 -16.14 6.38
CA ASP A 321 -36.55 -17.11 6.47
C ASP A 321 -35.90 -17.40 5.11
N PHE A 322 -36.30 -16.66 4.06
CA PHE A 322 -35.76 -16.79 2.73
C PHE A 322 -35.33 -15.45 2.16
N ILE A 323 -34.25 -15.49 1.38
CA ILE A 323 -33.80 -14.40 0.52
C ILE A 323 -33.79 -14.91 -0.92
N HIS A 324 -34.13 -14.05 -1.88
CA HIS A 324 -34.31 -14.46 -3.26
C HIS A 324 -33.18 -13.96 -4.14
N MET A 325 -32.70 -14.84 -5.01
CA MET A 325 -31.68 -14.56 -6.01
C MET A 325 -32.34 -14.40 -7.37
N VAL A 326 -32.03 -13.34 -8.10
CA VAL A 326 -32.43 -13.18 -9.50
C VAL A 326 -31.29 -13.61 -10.41
N ILE A 327 -31.62 -14.46 -11.38
CA ILE A 327 -30.70 -14.97 -12.41
C ILE A 327 -31.16 -14.63 -13.83
N GLY A 328 -32.39 -14.16 -13.98
CA GLY A 328 -32.90 -13.66 -15.25
C GLY A 328 -34.27 -12.99 -15.13
N ILE A 329 -34.63 -12.22 -16.15
CA ILE A 329 -35.93 -11.54 -16.27
C ILE A 329 -36.45 -11.77 -17.68
N SER A 330 -37.73 -12.11 -17.83
CA SER A 330 -38.39 -12.21 -19.13
C SER A 330 -39.65 -11.38 -19.19
N MET A 331 -39.90 -10.77 -20.35
CA MET A 331 -41.11 -10.02 -20.63
C MET A 331 -41.67 -10.42 -22.00
N ARG A 332 -42.97 -10.67 -22.08
CA ARG A 332 -43.65 -10.90 -23.35
C ARG A 332 -44.32 -9.62 -23.82
N ILE A 333 -43.84 -9.06 -24.93
CA ILE A 333 -44.30 -7.78 -25.45
C ILE A 333 -44.85 -7.97 -26.86
N CYS A 334 -46.10 -7.62 -27.05
CA CYS A 334 -46.81 -7.64 -28.33
C CYS A 334 -46.93 -6.24 -28.90
N GLN A 335 -46.69 -6.10 -30.20
CA GLN A 335 -46.84 -4.85 -30.94
C GLN A 335 -48.04 -4.95 -31.89
N MET A 336 -48.77 -3.85 -32.09
CA MET A 336 -49.97 -3.87 -32.94
C MET A 336 -49.63 -3.91 -34.45
N ARG A 337 -48.48 -3.36 -34.84
CA ARG A 337 -47.87 -3.41 -36.17
C ARG A 337 -46.34 -3.50 -36.03
N ASN A 338 -45.64 -3.95 -37.09
CA ASN A 338 -44.18 -3.92 -37.16
C ASN A 338 -43.66 -2.48 -37.04
N SER A 339 -43.45 -2.03 -35.81
CA SER A 339 -42.80 -0.78 -35.48
C SER A 339 -41.30 -1.05 -35.35
N SER A 340 -40.48 -0.21 -35.99
CA SER A 340 -39.01 -0.25 -35.83
C SER A 340 -38.53 0.32 -34.50
N LEU A 341 -39.42 0.84 -33.67
CA LEU A 341 -39.10 1.42 -32.38
C LEU A 341 -39.22 0.37 -31.28
N ASP A 342 -38.07 -0.05 -30.77
CA ASP A 342 -38.01 -0.88 -29.57
C ASP A 342 -38.16 -0.03 -28.29
N PRO A 343 -38.94 -0.50 -27.30
CA PRO A 343 -39.05 0.15 -26.01
C PRO A 343 -37.69 0.12 -25.27
N MET A 344 -37.36 1.21 -24.58
CA MET A 344 -36.19 1.22 -23.68
C MET A 344 -36.60 0.90 -22.26
N PHE A 345 -35.85 -0.01 -21.63
CA PHE A 345 -36.05 -0.47 -20.27
C PHE A 345 -34.93 0.05 -19.37
N PHE A 346 -35.30 0.54 -18.18
CA PHE A 346 -34.38 0.70 -17.05
C PHE A 346 -34.89 -0.21 -15.94
N VAL A 347 -34.04 -1.09 -15.43
CA VAL A 347 -34.43 -2.00 -14.34
C VAL A 347 -33.67 -1.63 -13.10
N TYR A 348 -34.42 -1.30 -12.06
CA TYR A 348 -33.87 -1.08 -10.72
C TYR A 348 -34.16 -2.31 -9.88
N VAL A 349 -33.11 -2.89 -9.31
CA VAL A 349 -33.25 -4.01 -8.38
C VAL A 349 -33.00 -3.50 -6.97
N ASN A 350 -33.96 -3.77 -6.09
CA ASN A 350 -33.79 -3.61 -4.67
C ASN A 350 -33.57 -4.99 -4.04
N PRO A 351 -32.45 -5.20 -3.32
CA PRO A 351 -32.09 -6.51 -2.78
C PRO A 351 -32.92 -6.94 -1.55
N PHE A 352 -33.36 -6.01 -0.70
CA PHE A 352 -33.92 -6.35 0.62
C PHE A 352 -35.09 -5.47 1.09
N SER A 353 -35.43 -4.43 0.34
CA SER A 353 -36.45 -3.42 0.64
C SER A 353 -37.43 -3.26 -0.52
N GLY A 354 -38.48 -2.48 -0.32
CA GLY A 354 -39.43 -2.12 -1.37
C GLY A 354 -39.24 -0.71 -1.93
N SER A 355 -38.25 0.03 -1.45
CA SER A 355 -38.04 1.43 -1.83
C SER A 355 -37.22 1.54 -3.10
N HIS A 356 -37.66 2.38 -4.04
CA HIS A 356 -36.87 2.69 -5.24
C HIS A 356 -35.53 3.39 -4.90
N SER A 357 -35.46 4.15 -3.80
CA SER A 357 -34.26 4.91 -3.41
C SER A 357 -33.11 4.02 -2.91
N GLU A 358 -33.41 2.80 -2.49
CA GLU A 358 -32.46 1.81 -1.96
C GLU A 358 -32.18 0.70 -2.99
N GLY A 359 -32.56 0.94 -4.25
CA GLY A 359 -32.27 0.07 -5.39
C GLY A 359 -31.20 0.65 -6.31
N TRP A 360 -30.60 -0.20 -7.13
CA TRP A 360 -29.57 0.17 -8.09
C TRP A 360 -30.04 -0.13 -9.51
N ASN A 361 -29.56 0.64 -10.50
CA ASN A 361 -29.92 0.47 -11.91
C ASN A 361 -29.00 -0.55 -12.60
N MET A 362 -29.59 -1.52 -13.30
CA MET A 362 -28.84 -2.52 -14.06
C MET A 362 -28.09 -1.91 -15.27
N PRO A 363 -26.76 -2.07 -15.36
CA PRO A 363 -25.94 -1.46 -16.40
C PRO A 363 -25.92 -2.29 -17.70
N PHE A 364 -27.08 -2.47 -18.34
CA PHE A 364 -27.24 -3.36 -19.50
C PHE A 364 -26.22 -3.11 -20.61
N GLY A 365 -25.43 -4.13 -20.96
CA GLY A 365 -24.46 -4.04 -22.05
C GLY A 365 -23.22 -3.18 -21.76
N GLU A 366 -23.05 -2.69 -20.52
CA GLU A 366 -21.87 -1.99 -20.04
C GLU A 366 -21.02 -2.92 -19.16
N TYR A 367 -19.70 -2.74 -19.13
CA TYR A 367 -18.78 -3.48 -18.25
C TYR A 367 -18.90 -5.02 -18.31
N GLY A 368 -19.33 -5.57 -19.45
CA GLY A 368 -19.56 -7.01 -19.65
C GLY A 368 -20.89 -7.53 -19.11
N TYR A 369 -21.78 -6.65 -18.63
CA TYR A 369 -23.13 -6.99 -18.19
C TYR A 369 -24.02 -7.40 -19.39
N PRO A 370 -24.95 -8.35 -19.23
CA PRO A 370 -25.79 -8.85 -20.31
C PRO A 370 -26.70 -7.78 -20.93
N ARG A 371 -27.08 -8.03 -22.18
CA ARG A 371 -28.09 -7.27 -22.92
C ARG A 371 -29.38 -8.07 -23.00
N TRP A 372 -30.49 -7.38 -23.29
CA TRP A 372 -31.75 -8.03 -23.60
C TRP A 372 -31.65 -8.82 -24.91
N GLU A 373 -31.98 -10.11 -24.87
CA GLU A 373 -32.18 -10.96 -26.05
C GLU A 373 -33.65 -10.89 -26.47
N LYS A 374 -33.91 -10.55 -27.74
CA LYS A 374 -35.26 -10.42 -28.30
C LYS A 374 -35.53 -11.57 -29.27
N ILE A 375 -36.49 -12.43 -28.93
CA ILE A 375 -36.89 -13.59 -29.75
C ILE A 375 -38.35 -13.41 -30.19
N ARG A 376 -38.61 -13.52 -31.49
CA ARG A 376 -39.97 -13.42 -32.04
C ARG A 376 -40.75 -14.71 -31.80
N LEU A 377 -41.98 -14.60 -31.32
CA LEU A 377 -42.90 -15.73 -31.16
C LEU A 377 -43.55 -16.08 -32.50
N GLN A 378 -43.64 -17.38 -32.81
CA GLN A 378 -44.17 -17.89 -34.08
C GLN A 378 -45.57 -17.34 -34.37
N ASN A 379 -45.80 -16.90 -35.61
CA ASN A 379 -47.08 -16.39 -36.12
C ASN A 379 -47.74 -15.26 -35.31
N SER A 380 -46.94 -14.46 -34.58
CA SER A 380 -47.44 -13.30 -33.84
C SER A 380 -46.56 -12.06 -34.02
N GLN A 381 -47.10 -10.92 -33.59
CA GLN A 381 -46.35 -9.66 -33.42
C GLN A 381 -45.81 -9.54 -31.98
N CYS A 382 -45.63 -10.67 -31.30
CA CYS A 382 -45.14 -10.74 -29.94
C CYS A 382 -43.68 -11.21 -29.89
N TYR A 383 -42.93 -10.63 -28.97
CA TYR A 383 -41.53 -10.91 -28.75
C TYR A 383 -41.32 -11.25 -27.27
N ASN A 384 -40.53 -12.29 -27.01
CA ASN A 384 -39.96 -12.54 -25.70
C ASN A 384 -38.67 -11.73 -25.58
N TRP A 385 -38.64 -10.86 -24.59
CA TRP A 385 -37.47 -10.11 -24.18
C TRP A 385 -36.90 -10.78 -22.95
N THR A 386 -35.73 -11.37 -23.05
CA THR A 386 -35.12 -12.11 -21.95
C THR A 386 -33.76 -11.52 -21.63
N LEU A 387 -33.54 -11.20 -20.36
CA LEU A 387 -32.27 -10.80 -19.80
C LEU A 387 -31.73 -11.97 -18.98
N LEU A 388 -30.59 -12.51 -19.39
CA LEU A 388 -29.94 -13.62 -18.71
C LEU A 388 -28.73 -13.10 -17.92
N LEU A 389 -28.79 -13.20 -16.59
CA LEU A 389 -27.71 -12.75 -15.71
C LEU A 389 -26.63 -13.83 -15.55
N GLY A 390 -27.02 -15.10 -15.51
CA GLY A 390 -26.07 -16.18 -15.25
C GLY A 390 -25.62 -16.22 -13.80
N ASN A 391 -24.69 -17.13 -13.50
CA ASN A 391 -24.03 -17.17 -12.20
C ASN A 391 -23.10 -15.98 -11.97
N ARG A 392 -22.59 -15.38 -13.05
CA ARG A 392 -21.68 -14.23 -12.96
C ARG A 392 -22.35 -12.97 -12.45
N TRP A 393 -23.61 -12.72 -12.83
CA TRP A 393 -24.31 -11.47 -12.54
C TRP A 393 -25.54 -11.65 -11.64
N LYS A 394 -25.69 -12.83 -11.02
CA LYS A 394 -26.77 -13.11 -10.06
C LYS A 394 -26.66 -12.18 -8.84
N THR A 395 -27.80 -11.78 -8.32
CA THR A 395 -27.87 -10.81 -7.22
C THR A 395 -29.15 -10.99 -6.41
N PHE A 396 -29.18 -10.43 -5.21
CA PHE A 396 -30.38 -10.46 -4.36
C PHE A 396 -31.48 -9.57 -4.91
N PHE A 397 -32.73 -9.98 -4.70
CA PHE A 397 -33.89 -9.12 -4.96
C PHE A 397 -35.03 -9.34 -3.95
N GLU A 398 -35.69 -8.24 -3.63
CA GLU A 398 -36.99 -8.18 -2.96
C GLU A 398 -38.00 -7.48 -3.88
N THR A 399 -37.58 -6.39 -4.54
CA THR A 399 -38.37 -5.75 -5.60
C THR A 399 -37.56 -5.48 -6.85
N VAL A 400 -38.18 -5.70 -8.00
CA VAL A 400 -37.65 -5.33 -9.32
C VAL A 400 -38.57 -4.28 -9.91
N HIS A 401 -38.05 -3.06 -10.12
CA HIS A 401 -38.78 -1.97 -10.75
C HIS A 401 -38.33 -1.82 -12.21
N ILE A 402 -39.24 -2.02 -13.15
CA ILE A 402 -38.99 -1.87 -14.58
C ILE A 402 -39.61 -0.57 -15.04
N TYR A 403 -38.77 0.33 -15.57
CA TYR A 403 -39.18 1.59 -16.15
C TYR A 403 -39.11 1.57 -17.66
N LEU A 404 -40.23 1.89 -18.29
CA LEU A 404 -40.31 2.07 -19.73
C LEU A 404 -40.22 3.55 -20.07
N ARG A 405 -39.36 3.89 -21.05
CA ARG A 405 -39.22 5.25 -21.58
C ARG A 405 -39.29 5.24 -23.10
N SER A 406 -40.12 6.12 -23.67
CA SER A 406 -40.14 6.36 -25.12
C SER A 406 -38.93 7.18 -25.58
N ARG A 407 -38.33 6.80 -26.72
CA ARG A 407 -37.23 7.52 -27.38
C ARG A 407 -37.68 8.77 -28.15
N THR A 408 -38.97 8.94 -28.44
CA THR A 408 -39.45 10.07 -29.25
C THR A 408 -39.72 11.30 -28.39
N ARG A 409 -38.87 12.32 -28.49
CA ARG A 409 -39.28 13.69 -28.11
C ARG A 409 -40.41 14.10 -29.06
N LEU A 410 -41.60 14.39 -28.53
CA LEU A 410 -42.63 15.08 -29.30
C LEU A 410 -42.08 16.46 -29.74
N PRO A 411 -42.25 16.86 -31.02
CA PRO A 411 -42.19 18.26 -31.39
C PRO A 411 -43.20 19.03 -30.53
N SER A 412 -42.81 20.22 -30.06
CA SER A 412 -43.50 21.04 -29.06
C SER A 412 -44.93 21.50 -29.40
N LEU A 413 -45.51 21.06 -30.53
CA LEU A 413 -46.80 21.53 -31.06
C LEU A 413 -48.01 20.68 -30.67
N LEU A 414 -47.85 19.51 -30.04
CA LEU A 414 -48.94 18.61 -29.63
C LEU A 414 -49.04 18.45 -28.10
N ARG A 415 -48.98 19.56 -27.35
CA ARG A 415 -49.03 19.55 -25.88
C ARG A 415 -50.42 19.78 -25.28
N ASN A 416 -51.48 19.83 -26.10
CA ASN A 416 -52.80 20.30 -25.66
C ASN A 416 -53.93 19.26 -25.63
N GLU A 417 -53.65 17.96 -25.52
CA GLU A 417 -54.72 16.99 -25.21
C GLU A 417 -54.54 16.36 -23.82
N THR A 418 -55.28 16.93 -22.88
CA THR A 418 -55.71 16.28 -21.63
C THR A 418 -56.63 15.10 -21.97
N GLY A 419 -56.04 13.98 -22.40
CA GLY A 419 -56.79 12.81 -22.87
C GLY A 419 -56.69 11.63 -21.91
N GLN A 420 -57.35 11.69 -20.75
CA GLN A 420 -57.49 10.55 -19.81
C GLN A 420 -58.49 9.48 -20.33
N GLY A 421 -58.63 9.35 -21.64
CA GLY A 421 -59.70 8.58 -22.29
C GLY A 421 -59.29 7.17 -22.75
N PRO A 422 -60.26 6.26 -22.93
CA PRO A 422 -60.03 4.92 -23.45
C PRO A 422 -59.39 4.99 -24.84
N VAL A 423 -58.54 4.01 -25.14
CA VAL A 423 -57.86 3.90 -26.44
C VAL A 423 -58.91 3.78 -27.54
N ASP A 424 -59.08 4.82 -28.35
CA ASP A 424 -59.87 4.72 -29.57
C ASP A 424 -59.05 3.96 -30.62
N LEU A 425 -59.22 2.65 -30.59
CA LEU A 425 -58.59 1.74 -31.53
C LEU A 425 -59.14 1.96 -32.94
N SER A 426 -60.14 2.78 -33.23
CA SER A 426 -60.71 2.92 -34.58
C SER A 426 -59.76 3.57 -35.60
N ASP A 427 -58.83 4.45 -35.17
CA ASP A 427 -57.94 5.20 -36.06
C ASP A 427 -56.63 4.44 -36.39
N PRO A 428 -56.44 3.97 -37.65
CA PRO A 428 -55.29 3.17 -38.05
C PRO A 428 -53.94 3.91 -38.03
N THR A 429 -53.94 5.25 -37.96
CA THR A 429 -52.71 6.06 -37.89
C THR A 429 -52.16 6.17 -36.47
N LYS A 430 -53.05 6.19 -35.45
CA LYS A 430 -52.68 6.17 -34.03
C LYS A 430 -52.18 4.79 -33.57
N ARG A 431 -52.63 3.70 -34.22
CA ARG A 431 -52.24 2.30 -33.92
C ARG A 431 -50.75 1.96 -34.07
N GLN A 432 -49.93 2.81 -34.69
CA GLN A 432 -48.53 2.48 -35.03
C GLN A 432 -47.60 2.25 -33.82
N PHE A 433 -47.96 2.74 -32.63
CA PHE A 433 -47.04 2.78 -31.47
C PHE A 433 -47.55 2.01 -30.24
N TYR A 434 -48.69 1.33 -30.33
CA TYR A 434 -49.27 0.61 -29.19
C TYR A 434 -48.54 -0.71 -28.92
N ILE A 435 -48.20 -0.90 -27.65
CA ILE A 435 -47.61 -2.14 -27.15
C ILE A 435 -48.50 -2.75 -26.08
N LYS A 436 -48.47 -4.07 -25.96
CA LYS A 436 -49.12 -4.84 -24.91
C LYS A 436 -48.05 -5.66 -24.20
N ILE A 437 -47.98 -5.54 -22.87
CA ILE A 437 -47.16 -6.44 -22.05
C ILE A 437 -48.08 -7.55 -21.57
N SER A 438 -47.90 -8.76 -22.10
CA SER A 438 -48.72 -9.92 -21.76
C SER A 438 -48.27 -10.57 -20.46
N ASP A 439 -46.96 -10.65 -20.24
CA ASP A 439 -46.41 -11.36 -19.09
C ASP A 439 -45.06 -10.77 -18.71
N VAL A 440 -44.74 -10.82 -17.41
CA VAL A 440 -43.48 -10.37 -16.84
C VAL A 440 -43.07 -11.34 -15.75
N GLN A 441 -41.92 -11.98 -15.93
CA GLN A 441 -41.45 -13.04 -15.07
C GLN A 441 -40.01 -12.78 -14.58
N VAL A 442 -39.79 -13.00 -13.28
CA VAL A 442 -38.45 -13.08 -12.69
C VAL A 442 -38.08 -14.55 -12.53
N TYR A 443 -36.87 -14.90 -12.96
CA TYR A 443 -36.29 -16.21 -12.75
C TYR A 443 -35.18 -16.14 -11.71
N GLY A 444 -35.09 -17.20 -10.91
CA GLY A 444 -34.26 -17.19 -9.72
C GLY A 444 -34.45 -18.42 -8.85
N TYR A 445 -33.95 -18.32 -7.63
CA TYR A 445 -34.13 -19.32 -6.58
C TYR A 445 -34.17 -18.65 -5.21
N SER A 446 -34.62 -19.41 -4.20
CA SER A 446 -34.73 -18.92 -2.81
C SER A 446 -33.67 -19.59 -1.95
N LEU A 447 -32.91 -18.80 -1.23
CA LEU A 447 -31.91 -19.26 -0.26
C LEU A 447 -32.51 -19.25 1.13
N ARG A 448 -32.19 -20.27 1.94
CA ARG A 448 -32.52 -20.25 3.36
C ARG A 448 -31.66 -19.21 4.07
N PHE A 449 -32.29 -18.47 4.96
CA PHE A 449 -31.69 -17.39 5.71
C PHE A 449 -32.08 -17.46 7.17
N ASN A 450 -31.11 -17.74 8.04
CA ASN A 450 -31.35 -17.84 9.48
C ASN A 450 -31.16 -16.47 10.16
N THR A 451 -32.26 -15.74 10.32
CA THR A 451 -32.24 -14.40 10.93
C THR A 451 -31.74 -14.41 12.36
N ASP A 452 -32.07 -15.46 13.14
CA ASP A 452 -31.82 -15.51 14.57
C ASP A 452 -30.35 -15.81 14.87
N LEU A 453 -29.75 -16.75 14.13
CA LEU A 453 -28.31 -17.01 14.22
C LEU A 453 -27.50 -15.78 13.84
N LEU A 454 -27.84 -15.12 12.73
CA LEU A 454 -27.12 -13.93 12.29
C LEU A 454 -27.29 -12.77 13.28
N ARG A 455 -28.49 -12.60 13.85
CA ARG A 455 -28.73 -11.61 14.90
C ARG A 455 -27.90 -11.90 16.16
N SER A 456 -27.80 -13.16 16.59
CA SER A 456 -26.96 -13.54 17.73
C SER A 456 -25.48 -13.24 17.49
N ALA A 457 -24.96 -13.57 16.30
CA ALA A 457 -23.59 -13.26 15.92
C ALA A 457 -23.31 -11.74 15.93
N VAL A 458 -24.23 -10.94 15.36
CA VAL A 458 -24.12 -9.48 15.37
C VAL A 458 -24.18 -8.90 16.79
N GLN A 459 -25.02 -9.44 17.67
CA GLN A 459 -25.08 -9.03 19.07
C GLN A 459 -23.76 -9.32 19.80
N GLN A 460 -23.13 -10.46 19.55
CA GLN A 460 -21.83 -10.81 20.13
C GLN A 460 -20.72 -9.83 19.69
N VAL A 461 -20.71 -9.42 18.41
CA VAL A 461 -19.79 -8.37 17.92
C VAL A 461 -20.05 -7.04 18.61
N ASN A 462 -21.31 -6.61 18.70
CA ASN A 462 -21.66 -5.36 19.36
C ASN A 462 -21.27 -5.34 20.84
N GLN A 463 -21.49 -6.45 21.56
CA GLN A 463 -21.08 -6.57 22.98
C GLN A 463 -19.56 -6.47 23.12
N SER A 464 -18.83 -7.17 22.26
CA SER A 464 -17.35 -7.17 22.24
C SER A 464 -16.78 -5.78 21.95
N TYR A 465 -17.43 -5.05 21.03
CA TYR A 465 -17.08 -3.68 20.66
C TYR A 465 -17.24 -2.70 21.83
N THR A 466 -18.36 -2.78 22.56
CA THR A 466 -18.65 -1.86 23.67
C THR A 466 -17.80 -2.08 24.92
N GLN A 467 -17.28 -3.29 25.15
CA GLN A 467 -16.60 -3.63 26.39
C GLN A 467 -15.10 -3.36 26.40
N GLY A 468 -14.50 -2.87 25.31
CA GLY A 468 -13.10 -2.38 25.24
C GLY A 468 -11.98 -3.41 25.52
N GLY A 469 -12.28 -4.55 26.16
CA GLY A 469 -11.30 -5.56 26.59
C GLY A 469 -11.57 -6.98 26.06
N GLN A 470 -12.71 -7.22 25.40
CA GLN A 470 -13.10 -8.54 24.87
C GLN A 470 -13.21 -8.62 23.34
N PHE A 471 -12.64 -7.68 22.59
CA PHE A 471 -12.47 -7.82 21.12
C PHE A 471 -11.81 -9.16 20.72
N TYR A 472 -11.08 -9.74 21.66
CA TYR A 472 -10.22 -10.89 21.57
C TYR A 472 -10.87 -12.26 21.77
N SER A 473 -12.09 -12.36 22.33
CA SER A 473 -12.83 -13.63 22.49
C SER A 473 -13.71 -13.97 21.27
N SER A 474 -14.05 -12.96 20.46
CA SER A 474 -15.00 -13.08 19.33
C SER A 474 -14.37 -13.34 17.98
N SER A 475 -13.07 -13.67 17.92
CA SER A 475 -12.31 -13.85 16.67
C SER A 475 -12.97 -14.78 15.65
N SER A 476 -13.60 -15.87 16.10
CA SER A 476 -14.31 -16.81 15.23
C SER A 476 -15.58 -16.23 14.62
N VAL A 477 -16.37 -15.49 15.40
CA VAL A 477 -17.59 -14.80 14.95
C VAL A 477 -17.26 -13.62 14.04
N MET A 478 -16.15 -12.94 14.32
CA MET A 478 -15.65 -11.82 13.53
C MET A 478 -15.22 -12.28 12.14
N LEU A 479 -14.42 -13.34 12.07
CA LEU A 479 -14.03 -13.97 10.81
C LEU A 479 -15.26 -14.44 10.01
N LEU A 480 -16.23 -15.07 10.70
CA LEU A 480 -17.46 -15.53 10.08
C LEU A 480 -18.31 -14.40 9.49
N LEU A 481 -18.48 -13.29 10.22
CA LEU A 481 -19.21 -12.13 9.71
C LEU A 481 -18.45 -11.41 8.59
N LEU A 482 -17.11 -11.40 8.62
CA LEU A 482 -16.30 -10.91 7.51
C LEU A 482 -16.50 -11.75 6.24
N ASP A 483 -16.52 -13.08 6.36
CA ASP A 483 -16.80 -14.00 5.25
C ASP A 483 -18.21 -13.79 4.69
N ILE A 484 -19.23 -13.73 5.55
CA ILE A 484 -20.61 -13.44 5.14
C ILE A 484 -20.72 -12.08 4.43
N ARG A 485 -20.05 -11.04 4.97
CA ARG A 485 -20.01 -9.70 4.37
C ARG A 485 -19.41 -9.73 2.96
N ASP A 486 -18.26 -10.39 2.80
CA ASP A 486 -17.59 -10.53 1.50
C ASP A 486 -18.46 -11.31 0.50
N ARG A 487 -19.00 -12.47 0.90
CA ARG A 487 -19.90 -13.27 0.04
C ARG A 487 -21.14 -12.49 -0.43
N ILE A 488 -21.77 -11.74 0.46
CA ILE A 488 -22.94 -10.92 0.12
C ILE A 488 -22.56 -9.76 -0.79
N ASN A 489 -21.49 -9.03 -0.47
CA ASN A 489 -21.08 -7.87 -1.26
C ASN A 489 -20.59 -8.29 -2.65
N ARG A 490 -19.98 -9.47 -2.82
CA ARG A 490 -19.63 -10.03 -4.14
C ARG A 490 -20.82 -10.21 -5.09
N LEU A 491 -22.03 -10.37 -4.56
CA LEU A 491 -23.27 -10.45 -5.34
C LEU A 491 -23.81 -9.07 -5.75
N ALA A 492 -23.15 -7.99 -5.36
CA ALA A 492 -23.42 -6.66 -5.88
C ALA A 492 -22.97 -6.58 -7.35
N PRO A 493 -23.73 -5.86 -8.20
CA PRO A 493 -23.37 -5.67 -9.60
C PRO A 493 -21.98 -5.02 -9.75
N PRO A 494 -21.31 -5.27 -10.89
CA PRO A 494 -20.07 -4.59 -11.20
C PRO A 494 -20.34 -3.09 -11.33
N VAL A 495 -19.48 -2.29 -10.73
CA VAL A 495 -19.45 -0.85 -10.94
C VAL A 495 -18.33 -0.53 -11.91
N ALA A 496 -18.39 0.62 -12.58
CA ALA A 496 -17.32 1.09 -13.47
C ALA A 496 -15.93 0.97 -12.80
N PRO A 497 -14.85 0.69 -13.56
CA PRO A 497 -13.50 0.56 -13.02
C PRO A 497 -13.15 1.74 -12.11
N GLY A 498 -12.66 1.45 -10.89
CA GLY A 498 -12.30 2.46 -9.89
C GLY A 498 -13.45 2.96 -9.02
N LYS A 499 -14.68 2.46 -9.18
CA LYS A 499 -15.79 2.73 -8.25
C LYS A 499 -15.91 1.63 -7.19
N PRO A 500 -16.20 2.00 -5.93
CA PRO A 500 -16.41 1.05 -4.84
C PRO A 500 -17.66 0.18 -5.09
N GLN A 501 -17.61 -1.08 -4.65
CA GLN A 501 -18.73 -2.03 -4.74
C GLN A 501 -19.86 -1.61 -3.80
N LEU A 502 -21.12 -1.94 -4.12
CA LEU A 502 -22.24 -1.59 -3.25
C LEU A 502 -22.25 -2.44 -1.98
N ASP A 503 -22.50 -1.79 -0.84
CA ASP A 503 -22.62 -2.45 0.46
C ASP A 503 -24.02 -3.07 0.64
N LEU A 504 -24.18 -4.29 0.12
CA LEU A 504 -25.39 -5.09 0.28
C LEU A 504 -25.52 -5.64 1.70
N PHE A 505 -24.40 -5.90 2.38
CA PHE A 505 -24.38 -6.41 3.75
C PHE A 505 -25.08 -5.45 4.72
N SER A 506 -24.76 -4.16 4.69
CA SER A 506 -25.45 -3.16 5.53
C SER A 506 -26.94 -3.06 5.23
N CYS A 507 -27.35 -3.16 3.96
CA CYS A 507 -28.76 -3.21 3.58
C CYS A 507 -29.47 -4.43 4.17
N MET A 508 -28.83 -5.60 4.14
CA MET A 508 -29.37 -6.82 4.75
C MET A 508 -29.54 -6.64 6.26
N LEU A 509 -28.53 -6.12 6.95
CA LEU A 509 -28.60 -5.83 8.39
C LEU A 509 -29.76 -4.88 8.73
N LYS A 510 -29.96 -3.83 7.93
CA LYS A 510 -31.05 -2.86 8.10
C LYS A 510 -32.42 -3.48 7.89
N HIS A 511 -32.66 -4.14 6.76
CA HIS A 511 -34.00 -4.54 6.36
C HIS A 511 -34.40 -5.94 6.86
N ARG A 512 -33.45 -6.88 6.91
CA ARG A 512 -33.73 -8.25 7.34
C ARG A 512 -33.55 -8.43 8.84
N LEU A 513 -32.49 -7.88 9.42
CA LEU A 513 -32.26 -7.98 10.87
C LEU A 513 -32.97 -6.87 11.66
N LYS A 514 -33.45 -5.81 10.98
CA LYS A 514 -34.10 -4.63 11.56
C LYS A 514 -33.19 -3.86 12.52
N LEU A 515 -31.89 -3.81 12.23
CA LEU A 515 -30.94 -3.04 13.02
C LEU A 515 -31.07 -1.54 12.76
N THR A 516 -30.80 -0.76 13.79
CA THR A 516 -30.72 0.71 13.70
C THR A 516 -29.43 1.14 12.99
N ASN A 517 -29.40 2.35 12.43
CA ASN A 517 -28.20 2.89 11.77
C ASN A 517 -26.98 2.91 12.71
N SER A 518 -27.18 3.17 14.01
CA SER A 518 -26.08 3.19 14.98
C SER A 518 -25.54 1.79 15.31
N GLU A 519 -26.38 0.75 15.27
CA GLU A 519 -25.93 -0.64 15.37
C GLU A 519 -25.14 -1.06 14.14
N ILE A 520 -25.63 -0.72 12.94
CA ILE A 520 -24.94 -1.06 11.68
C ILE A 520 -23.55 -0.41 11.62
N ILE A 521 -23.45 0.88 11.95
CA ILE A 521 -22.16 1.60 11.99
C ILE A 521 -21.20 0.93 12.97
N ARG A 522 -21.66 0.54 14.16
CA ARG A 522 -20.82 -0.15 15.16
C ARG A 522 -20.32 -1.50 14.67
N VAL A 523 -21.19 -2.30 14.05
CA VAL A 523 -20.82 -3.61 13.51
C VAL A 523 -19.79 -3.46 12.39
N ASN A 524 -20.04 -2.59 11.41
CA ASN A 524 -19.09 -2.37 10.31
C ASN A 524 -17.76 -1.86 10.83
N HIS A 525 -17.76 -0.86 11.71
CA HIS A 525 -16.53 -0.33 12.29
C HIS A 525 -15.76 -1.41 13.07
N ALA A 526 -16.45 -2.26 13.83
CA ALA A 526 -15.81 -3.38 14.52
C ALA A 526 -15.15 -4.33 13.52
N LEU A 527 -15.86 -4.72 12.45
CA LEU A 527 -15.36 -5.61 11.40
C LEU A 527 -14.17 -4.99 10.65
N ASP A 528 -14.21 -3.69 10.37
CA ASP A 528 -13.14 -2.96 9.66
C ASP A 528 -11.88 -2.83 10.53
N LEU A 529 -12.04 -2.51 11.83
CA LEU A 529 -10.93 -2.55 12.79
C LEU A 529 -10.32 -3.95 12.87
N TYR A 530 -11.14 -5.00 12.95
CA TYR A 530 -10.61 -6.36 12.97
C TYR A 530 -9.89 -6.71 11.67
N ASN A 531 -10.42 -6.31 10.53
CA ASN A 531 -9.80 -6.58 9.23
C ASN A 531 -8.46 -5.84 9.05
N THR A 532 -8.38 -4.59 9.50
CA THR A 532 -7.21 -3.73 9.32
C THR A 532 -6.16 -3.93 10.42
N GLU A 533 -6.55 -3.97 11.70
CA GLU A 533 -5.63 -4.06 12.83
C GLU A 533 -5.19 -5.51 13.11
N ILE A 534 -6.10 -6.48 12.96
CA ILE A 534 -5.82 -7.89 13.28
C ILE A 534 -5.40 -8.65 12.01
N LEU A 535 -6.23 -8.66 10.97
CA LEU A 535 -5.95 -9.42 9.75
C LEU A 535 -5.02 -8.70 8.76
N LYS A 536 -4.85 -7.39 8.91
CA LYS A 536 -3.97 -6.56 8.05
C LYS A 536 -4.30 -6.67 6.57
N GLN A 537 -5.57 -6.91 6.25
CA GLN A 537 -6.03 -6.94 4.88
C GLN A 537 -6.38 -5.53 4.41
N SER A 538 -6.24 -5.28 3.11
CA SER A 538 -6.66 -4.03 2.50
C SER A 538 -8.16 -3.85 2.68
N ASP A 539 -8.57 -2.68 3.14
CA ASP A 539 -9.98 -2.38 3.31
C ASP A 539 -10.67 -2.28 1.95
N GLN A 540 -11.74 -3.03 1.76
CA GLN A 540 -12.54 -2.94 0.53
C GLN A 540 -13.49 -1.76 0.69
N MET A 541 -13.18 -0.64 0.03
CA MET A 541 -14.10 0.49 0.02
C MET A 541 -15.42 0.08 -0.64
N THR A 542 -16.50 0.11 0.13
CA THR A 542 -17.87 -0.09 -0.38
C THR A 542 -18.65 1.21 -0.38
N ALA A 543 -19.51 1.40 -1.38
CA ALA A 543 -20.45 2.51 -1.45
C ALA A 543 -21.77 2.15 -0.76
N LYS A 544 -22.28 3.12 -0.01
CA LYS A 544 -23.57 3.01 0.68
C LYS A 544 -24.72 2.88 -0.33
N LEU A 545 -25.54 1.84 -0.19
CA LEU A 545 -26.82 1.68 -0.91
C LEU A 545 -28.03 2.00 -0.01
N CYS A 546 -27.99 1.54 1.24
CA CYS A 546 -28.93 1.82 2.32
C CYS A 546 -28.18 2.42 3.52
#